data_AF-A0A3M7RW82-F1
#
_entry.id   AF-A0A3M7RW82-F1
#
_cell.length_a   1.000
_cell.length_b   1.000
_cell.length_c   1.000
_cell.angle_alpha   90.00
_cell.angle_beta   90.00
_cell.angle_gamma   90.00
#
_symmetry.space_group_name_H-M   'P 1'
#
loop_
_entity.id
_entity.type
_entity.pdbx_description
1 polymer ?
#
loop_
_entity_poly.entity_id
_entity_poly.type
_entity_poly.pdbx_seq_one_letter_code
_entity_poly.pdbx_strand_id
1 'polypeptide(L)'
;MYSIDSKSFKKAGLSLDCIGLRSRHRTYSKEDYQCYSMSNIASDLIKSDEIKEDLDLPMEGMPRSFPSNQDPNYKLDTDPDKLKSKYVNGFIKIQDTNGIVYNSQGSNYVNFKFEKGNEQAPNIAEQIRNVPKFMKSAWGMKSPQIIIPIITGLTNFKNWRNPKLEEQFRRGIIKAANKTEMWFITNGINGGISAMVGDAFSEEKTSRNITSMKSNYSSLHFLDTNESNLKPLTLIGIVSASTMQNWSSFDGITSIVTASGNRTNKNMYRFDVNPDHTHFIIYDDLSNTSDTGGFSSLTNINLDSLSYDRFRDRIESLLTRSLSYYNKKKVEKSVSDASDDDNELKNPIIENRQIPMVCLVIRGDLNSIDAIDSKIQREIPVIILKGSGAVSDIIAFAYDELNENKDSDYEESYLRPEVCKKLLNQFNDELNKNEVIRNHYRDKILSIVKNGSKGGQKFLTIVDTKGLGFDYTDLDKYILTALLQSQTQLSGKQGKAQLERNLKLTLDWNCPALALSEIFQRDDYTNHSIFENAILRRDREEFVELFLDQGFYIHRYLGRNNIRELFIKAENREFFVTIILQRILGHFTDDLPENFLPDGLNEILRELTSIDNM
;
A
#
# COMPACT_ATOMS: atom_id res chain seq x y z
N MET A 1 28.06 -12.66 28.00
CA MET A 1 28.51 -12.96 29.38
C MET A 1 28.47 -11.65 30.15
N TYR A 2 27.34 -11.34 30.78
CA TYR A 2 27.18 -10.43 31.92
C TYR A 2 25.79 -10.76 32.49
N SER A 3 25.80 -11.36 33.67
CA SER A 3 24.64 -11.81 34.44
C SER A 3 24.15 -10.64 35.28
N ILE A 4 22.85 -10.34 35.25
CA ILE A 4 22.22 -9.49 36.26
C ILE A 4 21.09 -10.27 36.93
N ASP A 5 21.19 -10.21 38.26
CA ASP A 5 20.69 -11.09 39.28
C ASP A 5 19.23 -10.79 39.64
N SER A 6 18.41 -11.83 39.67
CA SER A 6 16.97 -11.78 39.93
C SER A 6 16.68 -11.80 41.43
N LYS A 7 16.99 -10.73 42.17
CA LYS A 7 16.51 -10.54 43.55
C LYS A 7 16.36 -9.06 43.89
N SER A 8 15.18 -8.50 43.64
CA SER A 8 14.49 -7.51 44.50
C SER A 8 13.21 -7.05 43.81
N PHE A 9 12.06 -7.54 44.29
CA PHE A 9 10.80 -6.80 44.52
C PHE A 9 9.67 -7.80 44.82
N LYS A 10 9.80 -8.47 45.98
CA LYS A 10 8.64 -8.95 46.75
C LYS A 10 8.21 -7.79 47.66
N LYS A 11 7.23 -6.98 47.23
CA LYS A 11 6.44 -6.14 48.14
C LYS A 11 5.13 -5.66 47.49
N ALA A 12 4.25 -6.60 47.18
CA ALA A 12 2.80 -6.39 47.13
C ALA A 12 2.15 -7.77 47.09
N GLY A 13 1.83 -8.30 48.28
CA GLY A 13 1.22 -9.62 48.38
C GLY A 13 -0.22 -9.59 47.89
N LEU A 14 -0.53 -10.35 46.84
CA LEU A 14 -1.85 -10.92 46.57
C LEU A 14 -1.67 -12.30 45.89
N SER A 15 -2.49 -13.24 46.36
CA SER A 15 -2.44 -14.70 46.20
C SER A 15 -2.75 -15.20 44.79
N LEU A 16 -2.10 -16.29 44.38
CA LEU A 16 -2.61 -17.21 43.34
C LEU A 16 -3.91 -17.86 43.83
N ASP A 17 -4.91 -17.95 42.96
CA ASP A 17 -5.51 -19.22 42.53
C ASP A 17 -6.78 -18.95 41.71
N CYS A 18 -6.84 -19.52 40.50
CA CYS A 18 -7.96 -20.31 39.97
C CYS A 18 -8.02 -20.28 38.42
N ILE A 19 -8.14 -21.50 37.89
CA ILE A 19 -8.54 -21.90 36.53
C ILE A 19 -7.40 -21.99 35.51
N GLY A 20 -6.70 -23.14 35.59
CA GLY A 20 -6.14 -23.77 34.41
C GLY A 20 -7.22 -24.54 33.65
N LEU A 21 -7.09 -24.61 32.33
CA LEU A 21 -7.65 -25.71 31.53
C LEU A 21 -6.65 -26.10 30.44
N ARG A 22 -6.25 -27.38 30.52
CA ARG A 22 -5.35 -28.11 29.65
C ARG A 22 -5.98 -28.43 28.30
N SER A 23 -5.08 -28.57 27.32
CA SER A 23 -5.16 -29.25 26.03
C SER A 23 -6.24 -30.31 25.83
N ARG A 24 -6.83 -30.35 24.62
CA ARG A 24 -7.13 -31.61 23.91
C ARG A 24 -6.92 -31.49 22.40
N HIS A 25 -5.92 -32.23 21.92
CA HIS A 25 -5.85 -32.74 20.55
C HIS A 25 -7.07 -33.63 20.24
N ARG A 26 -7.61 -33.53 19.02
CA ARG A 26 -8.36 -34.62 18.38
C ARG A 26 -8.01 -34.69 16.90
N THR A 27 -7.34 -35.78 16.56
CA THR A 27 -7.22 -36.43 15.25
C THR A 27 -8.58 -36.94 14.79
N TYR A 28 -8.89 -36.84 13.49
CA TYR A 28 -9.85 -37.73 12.83
C TYR A 28 -9.30 -38.20 11.47
N SER A 29 -9.48 -39.50 11.24
CA SER A 29 -8.99 -40.36 10.17
C SER A 29 -9.95 -40.44 8.98
N LYS A 30 -9.41 -40.95 7.86
CA LYS A 30 -10.07 -41.39 6.62
C LYS A 30 -11.18 -42.43 6.84
N GLU A 31 -12.12 -42.48 5.90
CA GLU A 31 -12.70 -43.67 5.22
C GLU A 31 -13.80 -43.16 4.25
N ASP A 32 -13.60 -43.28 2.93
CA ASP A 32 -14.10 -44.35 2.03
C ASP A 32 -15.54 -44.13 1.55
N TYR A 33 -15.68 -43.74 0.27
CA TYR A 33 -16.81 -44.15 -0.58
C TYR A 33 -16.31 -44.27 -2.02
N GLN A 34 -16.01 -45.50 -2.44
CA GLN A 34 -16.05 -45.94 -3.83
C GLN A 34 -17.51 -46.13 -4.23
N CYS A 35 -17.87 -45.71 -5.45
CA CYS A 35 -18.90 -46.37 -6.25
C CYS A 35 -18.51 -46.31 -7.74
N TYR A 36 -18.50 -47.50 -8.33
CA TYR A 36 -18.22 -47.87 -9.72
C TYR A 36 -19.39 -47.55 -10.67
N SER A 37 -19.07 -47.34 -11.96
CA SER A 37 -19.74 -47.87 -13.18
C SER A 37 -19.61 -46.84 -14.33
N MET A 38 -18.69 -47.02 -15.29
CA MET A 38 -18.81 -47.81 -16.52
C MET A 38 -19.96 -47.39 -17.44
N SER A 39 -19.63 -46.68 -18.53
CA SER A 39 -20.12 -47.00 -19.88
C SER A 39 -19.18 -46.42 -20.95
N ASN A 40 -18.75 -47.33 -21.82
CA ASN A 40 -17.85 -47.15 -22.96
C ASN A 40 -18.64 -46.74 -24.23
N ILE A 41 -17.86 -46.45 -25.28
CA ILE A 41 -18.06 -46.82 -26.70
C ILE A 41 -18.38 -45.67 -27.69
N ALA A 42 -17.40 -45.47 -28.59
CA ALA A 42 -17.48 -45.14 -30.03
C ALA A 42 -17.92 -43.71 -30.42
N SER A 43 -17.47 -43.11 -31.53
CA SER A 43 -16.52 -43.41 -32.61
C SER A 43 -16.56 -42.19 -33.54
N ASP A 44 -15.42 -41.65 -33.94
CA ASP A 44 -14.90 -41.66 -35.32
C ASP A 44 -15.35 -40.52 -36.27
N LEU A 45 -14.30 -39.95 -36.92
CA LEU A 45 -14.22 -39.38 -38.28
C LEU A 45 -14.96 -38.05 -38.54
N ILE A 46 -14.25 -37.00 -38.99
CA ILE A 46 -14.01 -36.63 -40.40
C ILE A 46 -12.85 -35.59 -40.41
N LYS A 47 -11.67 -35.91 -40.98
CA LYS A 47 -11.13 -35.49 -42.30
C LYS A 47 -11.22 -33.97 -42.58
N SER A 48 -10.09 -33.27 -42.48
CA SER A 48 -9.22 -32.77 -43.57
C SER A 48 -9.73 -31.46 -44.18
N ASP A 49 -8.87 -30.42 -44.18
CA ASP A 49 -8.36 -29.83 -45.42
C ASP A 49 -7.35 -28.70 -45.11
N GLU A 50 -6.28 -28.73 -45.90
CA GLU A 50 -5.19 -27.77 -46.01
C GLU A 50 -5.68 -26.44 -46.60
N ILE A 51 -5.15 -25.28 -46.18
CA ILE A 51 -4.77 -24.17 -47.09
C ILE A 51 -3.53 -23.45 -46.54
N LYS A 52 -2.59 -23.25 -47.47
CA LYS A 52 -1.26 -22.62 -47.43
C LYS A 52 -1.29 -21.08 -47.53
N GLU A 53 -0.07 -20.53 -47.41
CA GLU A 53 0.45 -19.26 -47.99
C GLU A 53 0.08 -17.98 -47.23
N ASP A 54 1.03 -17.38 -46.51
CA ASP A 54 2.16 -16.52 -46.94
C ASP A 54 1.75 -15.06 -46.79
N LEU A 55 2.50 -14.30 -45.99
CA LEU A 55 2.84 -12.89 -46.27
C LEU A 55 3.78 -12.32 -45.19
N ASP A 56 4.86 -11.75 -45.70
CA ASP A 56 5.96 -11.08 -45.05
C ASP A 56 5.57 -10.03 -43.99
N LEU A 57 6.31 -10.00 -42.88
CA LEU A 57 6.36 -8.85 -41.96
C LEU A 57 7.76 -8.23 -42.02
N PRO A 58 7.89 -6.93 -42.36
CA PRO A 58 9.01 -6.14 -41.89
C PRO A 58 8.68 -5.50 -40.54
N MET A 59 9.70 -5.47 -39.69
CA MET A 59 9.81 -4.70 -38.46
C MET A 59 9.60 -3.20 -38.71
N GLU A 60 8.82 -2.54 -37.83
CA GLU A 60 9.08 -1.24 -37.18
C GLU A 60 7.78 -0.48 -36.89
N GLY A 61 7.64 0.04 -35.66
CA GLY A 61 6.65 1.07 -35.32
C GLY A 61 5.96 0.89 -33.97
N MET A 62 6.58 1.36 -32.89
CA MET A 62 5.87 1.72 -31.65
C MET A 62 4.76 2.75 -31.94
N PRO A 63 3.55 2.60 -31.37
CA PRO A 63 2.69 3.76 -31.13
C PRO A 63 3.08 4.41 -29.80
N ARG A 64 3.92 5.45 -29.87
CA ARG A 64 3.84 6.55 -28.91
C ARG A 64 2.56 7.33 -29.23
N SER A 65 1.79 7.63 -28.18
CA SER A 65 0.51 8.39 -28.16
C SER A 65 -0.76 7.63 -28.58
N PHE A 66 -1.78 7.74 -27.72
CA PHE A 66 -3.14 7.25 -27.97
C PHE A 66 -4.13 8.43 -27.99
N PRO A 67 -5.25 8.30 -28.73
CA PRO A 67 -6.00 9.43 -29.26
C PRO A 67 -6.80 10.19 -28.21
N SER A 68 -6.72 11.50 -28.31
CA SER A 68 -7.52 12.49 -27.61
C SER A 68 -8.93 12.60 -28.23
N ASN A 69 -9.76 11.57 -28.16
CA ASN A 69 -11.20 11.76 -28.38
C ASN A 69 -11.83 12.30 -27.09
N GLN A 70 -11.68 13.61 -26.91
CA GLN A 70 -12.27 14.40 -25.85
C GLN A 70 -13.60 14.96 -26.35
N ASP A 71 -14.70 14.64 -25.69
CA ASP A 71 -15.90 15.46 -25.77
C ASP A 71 -15.68 16.71 -24.89
N PRO A 72 -15.52 17.93 -25.46
CA PRO A 72 -15.08 19.11 -24.72
C PRO A 72 -16.11 19.65 -23.71
N ASN A 73 -17.35 19.12 -23.75
CA ASN A 73 -18.49 19.62 -22.98
C ASN A 73 -18.95 18.72 -21.83
N TYR A 74 -18.26 17.61 -21.56
CA TYR A 74 -18.65 16.72 -20.46
C TYR A 74 -18.36 17.34 -19.07
N LYS A 75 -19.40 17.79 -18.36
CA LYS A 75 -19.31 18.29 -16.98
C LYS A 75 -19.28 17.12 -16.00
N LEU A 76 -18.10 16.81 -15.44
CA LEU A 76 -17.99 15.80 -14.37
C LEU A 76 -18.64 16.31 -13.08
N ASP A 77 -19.54 15.50 -12.53
CA ASP A 77 -20.26 15.78 -11.29
C ASP A 77 -19.31 15.79 -10.06
N THR A 78 -19.52 16.72 -9.14
CA THR A 78 -18.73 16.84 -7.89
C THR A 78 -19.59 16.77 -6.64
N ASP A 79 -20.90 16.74 -6.80
CA ASP A 79 -21.88 16.65 -5.72
C ASP A 79 -21.89 15.22 -5.16
N PRO A 80 -21.62 15.01 -3.85
CA PRO A 80 -21.62 13.68 -3.24
C PRO A 80 -22.91 12.91 -3.47
N ASP A 81 -24.08 13.57 -3.41
CA ASP A 81 -25.38 12.89 -3.48
C ASP A 81 -25.69 12.45 -4.91
N LYS A 82 -25.29 13.24 -5.90
CA LYS A 82 -25.38 12.86 -7.32
C LYS A 82 -24.38 11.79 -7.71
N LEU A 83 -23.21 11.75 -7.06
CA LEU A 83 -22.27 10.65 -7.26
C LEU A 83 -22.81 9.36 -6.64
N LYS A 84 -23.36 9.41 -5.42
CA LYS A 84 -23.99 8.25 -4.77
C LYS A 84 -25.17 7.71 -5.58
N SER A 85 -25.99 8.56 -6.20
CA SER A 85 -27.12 8.08 -7.03
C SER A 85 -26.69 7.41 -8.34
N LYS A 86 -25.45 7.64 -8.81
CA LYS A 86 -24.93 7.06 -10.07
C LYS A 86 -24.32 5.68 -9.93
N TYR A 87 -23.94 5.26 -8.73
CA TYR A 87 -23.26 3.98 -8.50
C TYR A 87 -24.02 3.16 -7.47
N VAL A 88 -24.06 1.84 -7.68
CA VAL A 88 -24.45 0.93 -6.61
C VAL A 88 -23.38 1.02 -5.53
N ASN A 89 -23.75 1.50 -4.35
CA ASN A 89 -22.83 1.68 -3.24
C ASN A 89 -23.54 1.42 -1.92
N GLY A 90 -22.78 1.16 -0.88
CA GLY A 90 -23.34 0.92 0.42
C GLY A 90 -22.30 0.70 1.48
N PHE A 91 -22.79 0.22 2.62
CA PHE A 91 -21.99 -0.09 3.78
C PHE A 91 -22.35 -1.51 4.22
N ILE A 92 -21.33 -2.34 4.44
CA ILE A 92 -21.51 -3.76 4.68
C ILE A 92 -20.78 -4.22 5.94
N LYS A 93 -21.46 -5.04 6.72
CA LYS A 93 -20.89 -5.81 7.83
C LYS A 93 -20.90 -7.27 7.42
N ILE A 94 -19.84 -7.99 7.75
CA ILE A 94 -19.74 -9.41 7.42
C ILE A 94 -19.91 -10.19 8.71
N GLN A 95 -20.74 -11.23 8.71
CA GLN A 95 -20.96 -12.09 9.87
C GLN A 95 -20.69 -13.54 9.55
N ASP A 96 -20.41 -14.36 10.57
CA ASP A 96 -20.33 -15.81 10.42
C ASP A 96 -21.72 -16.46 10.38
N THR A 97 -21.76 -17.77 10.17
CA THR A 97 -23.01 -18.56 10.18
C THR A 97 -23.71 -18.59 11.53
N ASN A 98 -23.02 -18.19 12.61
CA ASN A 98 -23.56 -18.11 13.97
C ASN A 98 -24.07 -16.69 14.32
N GLY A 99 -23.98 -15.73 13.39
CA GLY A 99 -24.39 -14.34 13.59
C GLY A 99 -23.33 -13.45 14.28
N ILE A 100 -22.10 -13.92 14.42
CA ILE A 100 -20.99 -13.12 14.95
C ILE A 100 -20.51 -12.17 13.85
N VAL A 101 -20.63 -10.87 14.09
CA VAL A 101 -20.20 -9.83 13.15
C VAL A 101 -18.70 -9.61 13.24
N TYR A 102 -18.01 -9.85 12.13
CA TYR A 102 -16.64 -9.43 11.89
C TYR A 102 -16.58 -7.93 11.59
N ASN A 103 -15.58 -7.23 12.14
CA ASN A 103 -15.41 -5.78 12.03
C ASN A 103 -16.71 -5.00 12.31
N SER A 104 -16.98 -4.71 13.58
CA SER A 104 -18.20 -3.99 14.01
C SER A 104 -18.35 -2.61 13.37
N GLN A 105 -17.26 -2.01 12.88
CA GLN A 105 -17.27 -0.73 12.16
C GLN A 105 -17.64 -0.86 10.68
N GLY A 106 -17.75 -2.08 10.14
CA GLY A 106 -18.09 -2.38 8.74
C GLY A 106 -17.14 -1.82 7.70
N SER A 107 -17.53 -1.95 6.44
CA SER A 107 -16.75 -1.56 5.25
C SER A 107 -17.62 -0.80 4.26
N ASN A 108 -17.08 0.27 3.67
CA ASN A 108 -17.75 0.94 2.55
C ASN A 108 -17.50 0.16 1.26
N TYR A 109 -18.46 0.16 0.33
CA TYR A 109 -18.24 -0.41 -0.99
C TYR A 109 -18.89 0.39 -2.11
N VAL A 110 -18.33 0.21 -3.30
CA VAL A 110 -18.92 0.64 -4.56
C VAL A 110 -18.86 -0.52 -5.54
N ASN A 111 -19.96 -0.77 -6.22
CA ASN A 111 -20.13 -1.82 -7.20
C ASN A 111 -20.33 -1.19 -8.58
N PHE A 112 -19.32 -1.35 -9.44
CA PHE A 112 -19.36 -0.91 -10.82
C PHE A 112 -20.04 -1.99 -11.65
N LYS A 113 -21.36 -1.89 -11.77
CA LYS A 113 -22.16 -2.67 -12.71
C LYS A 113 -22.04 -2.04 -14.10
N PHE A 114 -21.36 -2.73 -15.02
CA PHE A 114 -21.20 -2.22 -16.38
C PHE A 114 -22.38 -2.62 -17.27
N GLU A 115 -23.51 -1.94 -17.11
CA GLU A 115 -24.71 -2.15 -17.96
C GLU A 115 -24.39 -1.91 -19.44
N LYS A 116 -24.44 -2.98 -20.25
CA LYS A 116 -24.50 -2.86 -21.71
C LYS A 116 -25.91 -2.41 -22.09
N GLY A 117 -26.06 -1.19 -22.61
CA GLY A 117 -27.25 -0.79 -23.36
C GLY A 117 -28.23 0.16 -22.67
N ASN A 118 -27.90 0.74 -21.52
CA ASN A 118 -28.70 1.84 -20.96
C ASN A 118 -28.12 3.18 -21.46
N GLU A 119 -28.83 3.88 -22.36
CA GLU A 119 -28.37 5.16 -22.95
C GLU A 119 -28.13 6.27 -21.91
N GLN A 120 -28.64 6.09 -20.68
CA GLN A 120 -28.49 7.02 -19.56
C GLN A 120 -27.38 6.63 -18.56
N ALA A 121 -26.80 5.43 -18.65
CA ALA A 121 -25.72 5.01 -17.77
C ALA A 121 -24.36 5.56 -18.25
N PRO A 122 -23.52 6.13 -17.36
CA PRO A 122 -22.22 6.65 -17.74
C PRO A 122 -21.34 5.53 -18.35
N ASN A 123 -20.63 5.84 -19.44
CA ASN A 123 -19.73 4.90 -20.09
C ASN A 123 -18.68 4.37 -19.08
N ILE A 124 -18.29 3.09 -19.20
CA ILE A 124 -17.23 2.40 -18.43
C ILE A 124 -16.03 3.31 -18.15
N ALA A 125 -15.51 3.97 -19.19
CA ALA A 125 -14.34 4.83 -19.07
C ALA A 125 -14.59 6.05 -18.17
N GLU A 126 -15.82 6.53 -18.11
CA GLU A 126 -16.23 7.63 -17.26
C GLU A 126 -16.47 7.20 -15.81
N GLN A 127 -17.13 6.06 -15.60
CA GLN A 127 -17.30 5.46 -14.27
C GLN A 127 -15.95 5.28 -13.58
N ILE A 128 -14.98 4.70 -14.29
CA ILE A 128 -13.61 4.51 -13.81
C ILE A 128 -12.93 5.85 -13.48
N ARG A 129 -13.12 6.88 -14.30
CA ARG A 129 -12.54 8.23 -14.07
C ARG A 129 -13.09 8.90 -12.81
N ASN A 130 -14.31 8.57 -12.40
CA ASN A 130 -14.97 9.17 -11.25
C ASN A 130 -14.60 8.52 -9.92
N VAL A 131 -13.95 7.35 -9.91
CA VAL A 131 -13.58 6.62 -8.68
C VAL A 131 -12.82 7.50 -7.66
N PRO A 132 -11.74 8.22 -8.02
CA PRO A 132 -11.03 9.03 -7.02
C PRO A 132 -11.92 10.13 -6.42
N LYS A 133 -12.80 10.73 -7.24
CA LYS A 133 -13.76 11.75 -6.77
C LYS A 133 -14.79 11.14 -5.84
N PHE A 134 -15.30 9.96 -6.16
CA PHE A 134 -16.22 9.22 -5.32
C PHE A 134 -15.59 8.91 -3.96
N MET A 135 -14.36 8.39 -3.95
CA MET A 135 -13.62 8.10 -2.71
C MET A 135 -13.43 9.35 -1.83
N LYS A 136 -13.17 10.51 -2.44
CA LYS A 136 -13.04 11.77 -1.69
C LYS A 136 -14.37 12.32 -1.20
N SER A 137 -15.34 12.48 -2.10
CA SER A 137 -16.60 13.18 -1.83
C SER A 137 -17.62 12.30 -1.11
N ALA A 138 -17.77 11.04 -1.53
CA ALA A 138 -18.78 10.13 -0.99
C ALA A 138 -18.26 9.33 0.22
N TRP A 139 -17.00 8.89 0.21
CA TRP A 139 -16.39 8.18 1.35
C TRP A 139 -15.61 9.08 2.32
N GLY A 140 -15.40 10.36 1.99
CA GLY A 140 -14.68 11.28 2.85
C GLY A 140 -13.19 10.95 3.03
N MET A 141 -12.61 10.17 2.11
CA MET A 141 -11.21 9.73 2.26
C MET A 141 -10.23 10.88 2.02
N LYS A 142 -9.22 10.96 2.90
CA LYS A 142 -8.06 11.85 2.70
C LYS A 142 -7.11 11.26 1.66
N SER A 143 -6.42 12.13 0.94
CA SER A 143 -5.38 11.72 -0.01
C SER A 143 -4.22 11.04 0.73
N PRO A 144 -3.77 9.83 0.33
CA PRO A 144 -2.65 9.17 0.97
C PRO A 144 -1.34 9.85 0.61
N GLN A 145 -0.31 9.58 1.41
CA GLN A 145 1.07 9.95 1.07
C GLN A 145 1.71 8.95 0.11
N ILE A 146 1.36 7.65 0.20
CA ILE A 146 1.87 6.57 -0.66
C ILE A 146 0.75 5.54 -0.92
N ILE A 147 0.73 4.96 -2.11
CA ILE A 147 -0.13 3.82 -2.46
C ILE A 147 0.72 2.56 -2.58
N ILE A 148 0.30 1.47 -1.94
CA ILE A 148 0.99 0.18 -1.92
C ILE A 148 0.08 -0.92 -2.49
N PRO A 149 0.09 -1.16 -3.82
CA PRO A 149 -0.57 -2.32 -4.39
C PRO A 149 0.18 -3.60 -4.03
N ILE A 150 -0.54 -4.58 -3.50
CA ILE A 150 -0.02 -5.91 -3.21
C ILE A 150 -0.39 -6.84 -4.36
N ILE A 151 0.62 -7.29 -5.08
CA ILE A 151 0.50 -8.28 -6.15
C ILE A 151 0.71 -9.66 -5.53
N THR A 152 -0.33 -10.48 -5.61
CA THR A 152 -0.38 -11.85 -5.08
C THR A 152 -1.32 -12.67 -5.96
N GLY A 153 -1.09 -13.98 -6.00
CA GLY A 153 -1.98 -14.90 -6.69
C GLY A 153 -3.26 -15.19 -5.90
N LEU A 154 -4.32 -15.59 -6.61
CA LEU A 154 -5.61 -15.98 -6.06
C LEU A 154 -5.72 -17.49 -5.81
N THR A 155 -5.08 -18.29 -6.65
CA THR A 155 -5.17 -19.76 -6.67
C THR A 155 -3.89 -20.41 -6.15
N ASN A 156 -3.95 -21.72 -5.83
CA ASN A 156 -2.79 -22.52 -5.45
C ASN A 156 -1.98 -21.97 -4.26
N PHE A 157 -2.66 -21.31 -3.32
CA PHE A 157 -2.03 -20.81 -2.11
C PHE A 157 -1.56 -21.98 -1.24
N LYS A 158 -0.25 -22.20 -1.24
CA LYS A 158 0.44 -23.08 -0.29
C LYS A 158 0.98 -22.21 0.83
N ASN A 159 0.95 -22.73 2.06
CA ASN A 159 1.55 -22.05 3.21
C ASN A 159 3.00 -21.66 2.91
N TRP A 160 3.47 -20.61 3.57
CA TRP A 160 4.87 -20.21 3.52
C TRP A 160 5.73 -21.38 3.98
N ARG A 161 6.82 -21.66 3.24
CA ARG A 161 7.76 -22.71 3.65
C ARG A 161 8.40 -22.40 5.00
N ASN A 162 8.58 -21.11 5.28
CA ASN A 162 9.14 -20.62 6.53
C ASN A 162 8.12 -19.72 7.25
N PRO A 163 7.49 -20.17 8.35
CA PRO A 163 6.51 -19.37 9.09
C PRO A 163 7.13 -18.14 9.76
N LYS A 164 8.44 -18.12 10.01
CA LYS A 164 9.13 -16.94 10.52
C LYS A 164 9.06 -15.77 9.53
N LEU A 165 9.20 -16.06 8.24
CA LEU A 165 9.10 -15.03 7.19
C LEU A 165 7.69 -14.46 7.11
N GLU A 166 6.68 -15.32 7.25
CA GLU A 166 5.27 -14.90 7.30
C GLU A 166 5.02 -13.93 8.46
N GLU A 167 5.49 -14.27 9.66
CA GLU A 167 5.37 -13.41 10.84
C GLU A 167 6.15 -12.09 10.69
N GLN A 168 7.37 -12.15 10.16
CA GLN A 168 8.15 -10.94 9.87
C GLN A 168 7.44 -10.03 8.86
N PHE A 169 6.79 -10.60 7.85
CA PHE A 169 5.99 -9.84 6.89
C PHE A 169 4.80 -9.15 7.57
N ARG A 170 4.02 -9.87 8.39
CA ARG A 170 2.90 -9.31 9.15
C ARG A 170 3.32 -8.14 10.03
N ARG A 171 4.43 -8.27 10.75
CA ARG A 171 5.00 -7.20 11.57
C ARG A 171 5.49 -6.02 10.72
N GLY A 172 6.15 -6.31 9.60
CA GLY A 172 6.68 -5.30 8.69
C GLY A 172 5.60 -4.44 8.04
N ILE A 173 4.52 -5.06 7.56
CA ILE A 173 3.43 -4.31 6.91
C ILE A 173 2.69 -3.40 7.90
N ILE A 174 2.48 -3.85 9.14
CA ILE A 174 1.89 -3.00 10.19
C ILE A 174 2.82 -1.88 10.60
N LYS A 175 4.11 -2.17 10.78
CA LYS A 175 5.11 -1.14 11.05
C LYS A 175 5.11 -0.06 9.97
N ALA A 176 5.08 -0.44 8.69
CA ALA A 176 4.99 0.48 7.57
C ALA A 176 3.68 1.29 7.58
N ALA A 177 2.53 0.64 7.79
CA ALA A 177 1.23 1.31 7.88
C ALA A 177 1.16 2.35 9.01
N ASN A 178 1.95 2.17 10.07
CA ASN A 178 2.03 3.10 11.19
C ASN A 178 2.94 4.31 10.94
N LYS A 179 3.80 4.29 9.91
CA LYS A 179 4.73 5.40 9.59
C LYS A 179 4.06 6.58 8.91
N THR A 180 3.14 6.32 7.98
CA THR A 180 2.44 7.38 7.24
C THR A 180 1.08 6.91 6.75
N GLU A 181 0.27 7.84 6.25
CA GLU A 181 -1.01 7.56 5.62
C GLU A 181 -0.80 6.84 4.28
N MET A 182 -0.78 5.51 4.32
CA MET A 182 -0.69 4.64 3.15
C MET A 182 -2.05 4.05 2.80
N TRP A 183 -2.29 3.85 1.50
CA TRP A 183 -3.36 2.99 1.01
C TRP A 183 -2.78 1.67 0.55
N PHE A 184 -3.10 0.59 1.27
CA PHE A 184 -2.79 -0.76 0.83
C PHE A 184 -3.91 -1.29 -0.07
N ILE A 185 -3.57 -1.81 -1.24
CA ILE A 185 -4.54 -2.31 -2.22
C ILE A 185 -4.31 -3.80 -2.43
N THR A 186 -5.32 -4.63 -2.16
CA THR A 186 -5.31 -6.07 -2.38
C THR A 186 -6.44 -6.49 -3.34
N ASN A 187 -6.60 -7.79 -3.54
CA ASN A 187 -7.75 -8.36 -4.24
C ASN A 187 -9.03 -8.49 -3.37
N GLY A 188 -8.98 -8.10 -2.08
CA GLY A 188 -10.10 -8.01 -1.15
C GLY A 188 -10.76 -9.33 -0.74
N ILE A 189 -10.30 -10.48 -1.24
CA ILE A 189 -10.87 -11.79 -0.90
C ILE A 189 -10.35 -12.28 0.46
N ASN A 190 -11.15 -13.09 1.15
CA ASN A 190 -10.82 -13.74 2.41
C ASN A 190 -9.99 -15.02 2.19
N GLY A 191 -8.94 -14.92 1.39
CA GLY A 191 -8.01 -16.01 1.09
C GLY A 191 -6.59 -15.53 0.85
N GLY A 192 -5.63 -16.44 1.02
CA GLY A 192 -4.21 -16.21 0.74
C GLY A 192 -3.61 -15.00 1.47
N ILE A 193 -2.79 -14.23 0.77
CA ILE A 193 -2.11 -13.04 1.32
C ILE A 193 -3.09 -11.93 1.70
N SER A 194 -4.22 -11.78 0.99
CA SER A 194 -5.22 -10.75 1.31
C SER A 194 -5.84 -10.97 2.70
N ALA A 195 -6.19 -12.23 3.03
CA ALA A 195 -6.67 -12.56 4.38
C ALA A 195 -5.60 -12.32 5.45
N MET A 196 -4.35 -12.69 5.17
CA MET A 196 -3.23 -12.49 6.10
C MET A 196 -2.98 -11.01 6.41
N VAL A 197 -3.05 -10.14 5.40
CA VAL A 197 -2.94 -8.68 5.59
C VAL A 197 -4.14 -8.15 6.37
N GLY A 198 -5.36 -8.63 6.06
CA GLY A 198 -6.57 -8.30 6.82
C GLY A 198 -6.46 -8.64 8.31
N ASP A 199 -6.05 -9.87 8.63
CA ASP A 199 -5.85 -10.34 10.01
C ASP A 199 -4.85 -9.44 10.77
N ALA A 200 -3.71 -9.12 10.16
CA ALA A 200 -2.70 -8.25 10.76
C ALA A 200 -3.25 -6.83 11.04
N PHE A 201 -4.03 -6.27 10.12
CA PHE A 201 -4.65 -4.94 10.29
C PHE A 201 -5.72 -4.96 11.40
N SER A 202 -6.47 -6.05 11.50
CA SER A 202 -7.50 -6.25 12.53
C SER A 202 -6.88 -6.34 13.94
N GLU A 203 -5.77 -7.06 14.07
CA GLU A 203 -5.01 -7.17 15.32
C GLU A 203 -4.42 -5.83 15.76
N GLU A 204 -3.85 -5.06 14.82
CA GLU A 204 -3.34 -3.71 15.11
C GLU A 204 -4.48 -2.78 15.53
N LYS A 205 -5.61 -2.78 14.82
CA LYS A 205 -6.80 -1.99 15.18
C LYS A 205 -7.29 -2.33 16.59
N THR A 206 -7.32 -3.61 16.93
CA THR A 206 -7.69 -4.09 18.27
C THR A 206 -6.71 -3.62 19.33
N SER A 207 -5.40 -3.70 19.04
CA SER A 207 -4.33 -3.24 19.94
C SER A 207 -4.40 -1.73 20.21
N ARG A 208 -4.69 -0.93 19.18
CA ARG A 208 -4.91 0.51 19.29
C ARG A 208 -6.12 0.84 20.17
N ASN A 209 -7.23 0.13 19.99
CA ASN A 209 -8.44 0.32 20.80
C ASN A 209 -8.19 -0.02 22.28
N ILE A 210 -7.49 -1.11 22.57
CA ILE A 210 -7.15 -1.50 23.95
C ILE A 210 -6.26 -0.45 24.62
N THR A 211 -5.28 0.09 23.89
CA THR A 211 -4.38 1.13 24.40
C THR A 211 -5.17 2.39 24.74
N SER A 212 -6.02 2.86 23.82
CA SER A 212 -6.92 3.99 24.02
C SER A 212 -7.91 3.81 25.18
N MET A 213 -8.31 2.58 25.49
CA MET A 213 -9.12 2.34 26.68
C MET A 213 -8.31 2.45 27.97
N LYS A 214 -7.05 2.01 28.00
CA LYS A 214 -6.20 2.04 29.21
C LYS A 214 -5.80 3.46 29.63
N SER A 215 -5.57 4.36 28.67
CA SER A 215 -5.27 5.76 28.96
C SER A 215 -6.45 6.46 29.67
N ASN A 216 -7.67 6.18 29.23
CA ASN A 216 -8.89 6.79 29.78
C ASN A 216 -9.19 6.40 31.25
N TYR A 217 -8.61 5.33 31.80
CA TYR A 217 -8.84 4.89 33.18
C TYR A 217 -7.72 5.28 34.18
N SER A 218 -6.64 5.92 33.73
CA SER A 218 -5.51 6.26 34.59
C SER A 218 -5.54 7.75 34.96
N SER A 219 -6.00 8.10 36.16
CA SER A 219 -6.18 9.49 36.64
C SER A 219 -4.88 10.33 36.84
N LEU A 220 -3.73 9.90 36.30
CA LEU A 220 -2.42 10.55 36.42
C LEU A 220 -1.79 10.73 35.02
N HIS A 221 -2.47 11.46 34.12
CA HIS A 221 -1.98 11.71 32.77
C HIS A 221 -1.33 13.08 32.64
N PHE A 222 0.00 13.14 32.80
CA PHE A 222 0.84 14.21 32.24
C PHE A 222 1.93 13.69 31.29
N LEU A 223 2.13 12.37 31.18
CA LEU A 223 3.30 11.79 30.51
C LEU A 223 3.04 10.76 29.39
N ASP A 224 1.80 10.39 29.10
CA ASP A 224 1.53 9.45 27.99
C ASP A 224 0.50 10.02 27.00
N THR A 225 1.00 10.60 25.90
CA THR A 225 0.19 11.13 24.79
C THR A 225 0.61 10.54 23.43
N ASN A 226 1.05 9.27 23.41
CA ASN A 226 1.28 8.55 22.14
C ASN A 226 -0.01 8.29 21.33
N GLU A 227 -1.19 8.61 21.87
CA GLU A 227 -2.49 8.33 21.25
C GLU A 227 -2.93 9.36 20.19
N SER A 228 -2.38 10.57 20.20
CA SER A 228 -2.94 11.68 19.42
C SER A 228 -2.54 11.73 17.93
N ASN A 229 -1.69 10.82 17.44
CA ASN A 229 -1.14 10.94 16.07
C ASN A 229 -1.02 9.63 15.26
N LEU A 230 -1.70 8.56 15.66
CA LEU A 230 -1.69 7.30 14.90
C LEU A 230 -2.39 7.47 13.54
N LYS A 231 -1.72 7.05 12.47
CA LYS A 231 -2.25 7.19 11.11
C LYS A 231 -3.39 6.21 10.84
N PRO A 232 -4.42 6.61 10.08
CA PRO A 232 -5.54 5.72 9.73
C PRO A 232 -5.05 4.52 8.93
N LEU A 233 -5.43 3.31 9.38
CA LEU A 233 -5.17 2.07 8.66
C LEU A 233 -6.16 1.93 7.50
N THR A 234 -5.69 2.12 6.27
CA THR A 234 -6.55 2.03 5.08
C THR A 234 -6.17 0.83 4.23
N LEU A 235 -7.08 -0.13 4.15
CA LEU A 235 -6.95 -1.35 3.36
C LEU A 235 -8.11 -1.43 2.36
N ILE A 236 -7.80 -1.41 1.06
CA ILE A 236 -8.76 -1.35 -0.04
C ILE A 236 -8.72 -2.67 -0.81
N GLY A 237 -9.88 -3.31 -0.97
CA GLY A 237 -10.03 -4.49 -1.82
C GLY A 237 -10.58 -4.10 -3.18
N ILE A 238 -9.82 -4.28 -4.25
CA ILE A 238 -10.37 -4.27 -5.61
C ILE A 238 -10.75 -5.72 -5.91
N VAL A 239 -12.03 -6.00 -6.15
CA VAL A 239 -12.54 -7.38 -6.18
C VAL A 239 -13.30 -7.65 -7.47
N SER A 240 -13.07 -8.80 -8.10
CA SER A 240 -13.91 -9.26 -9.20
C SER A 240 -15.14 -9.97 -8.65
N ALA A 241 -16.34 -9.58 -9.09
CA ALA A 241 -17.59 -10.25 -8.73
C ALA A 241 -17.56 -11.75 -9.07
N SER A 242 -16.85 -12.15 -10.14
CA SER A 242 -16.68 -13.55 -10.55
C SER A 242 -15.99 -14.42 -9.49
N THR A 243 -15.14 -13.82 -8.67
CA THR A 243 -14.37 -14.47 -7.60
C THR A 243 -15.05 -14.41 -6.23
N MET A 244 -16.20 -13.74 -6.13
CA MET A 244 -16.90 -13.50 -4.88
C MET A 244 -18.00 -14.53 -4.63
N GLN A 245 -18.09 -14.99 -3.38
CA GLN A 245 -19.29 -15.61 -2.86
C GLN A 245 -20.28 -14.53 -2.42
N ASN A 246 -21.59 -14.77 -2.61
CA ASN A 246 -22.66 -13.85 -2.24
C ASN A 246 -22.54 -12.43 -2.84
N TRP A 247 -21.96 -12.31 -4.05
CA TRP A 247 -21.78 -11.02 -4.73
C TRP A 247 -23.10 -10.28 -4.96
N SER A 248 -24.22 -11.01 -5.09
CA SER A 248 -25.57 -10.46 -5.23
C SER A 248 -26.01 -9.59 -4.05
N SER A 249 -25.41 -9.78 -2.87
CA SER A 249 -25.66 -8.96 -1.70
C SER A 249 -25.00 -7.57 -1.76
N PHE A 250 -24.22 -7.26 -2.80
CA PHE A 250 -23.65 -5.93 -3.02
C PHE A 250 -24.55 -5.11 -3.95
N ASP A 251 -25.82 -5.00 -3.55
CA ASP A 251 -26.93 -4.39 -4.30
C ASP A 251 -27.24 -2.94 -3.91
N GLY A 252 -26.67 -2.47 -2.80
CA GLY A 252 -26.86 -1.11 -2.26
C GLY A 252 -27.89 -1.04 -1.14
N ILE A 253 -28.57 -2.15 -0.85
CA ILE A 253 -29.65 -2.25 0.14
C ILE A 253 -29.18 -3.12 1.31
N THR A 254 -28.48 -4.21 1.00
CA THR A 254 -28.02 -5.16 2.00
C THR A 254 -26.89 -4.56 2.84
N SER A 255 -27.07 -4.57 4.17
CA SER A 255 -26.08 -4.05 5.13
C SER A 255 -25.28 -5.13 5.87
N ILE A 256 -25.72 -6.40 5.78
CA ILE A 256 -25.08 -7.54 6.44
C ILE A 256 -24.96 -8.70 5.46
N VAL A 257 -23.75 -9.25 5.31
CA VAL A 257 -23.47 -10.43 4.50
C VAL A 257 -22.95 -11.56 5.37
N THR A 258 -23.57 -12.73 5.25
CA THR A 258 -23.11 -13.94 5.93
C THR A 258 -21.97 -14.56 5.12
N ALA A 259 -20.78 -14.60 5.71
CA ALA A 259 -19.63 -15.34 5.19
C ALA A 259 -19.78 -16.82 5.49
N SER A 260 -19.41 -17.66 4.52
CA SER A 260 -19.33 -19.11 4.70
C SER A 260 -18.17 -19.55 5.60
N GLY A 261 -17.21 -18.65 5.85
CA GLY A 261 -16.02 -18.91 6.68
C GLY A 261 -14.92 -19.70 5.96
N ASN A 262 -15.10 -20.00 4.68
CA ASN A 262 -14.15 -20.80 3.90
C ASN A 262 -12.98 -19.93 3.40
N ARG A 263 -11.86 -19.94 4.13
CA ARG A 263 -10.60 -19.30 3.71
C ARG A 263 -9.81 -20.09 2.67
N THR A 264 -10.08 -21.40 2.55
CA THR A 264 -9.40 -22.30 1.62
C THR A 264 -10.40 -23.28 1.04
N ASN A 265 -11.00 -22.95 -0.09
CA ASN A 265 -11.87 -23.90 -0.77
C ASN A 265 -11.08 -24.60 -1.88
N LYS A 266 -10.68 -25.86 -1.65
CA LYS A 266 -9.91 -26.66 -2.62
C LYS A 266 -10.66 -26.88 -3.94
N ASN A 267 -11.98 -26.69 -3.95
CA ASN A 267 -12.85 -26.95 -5.09
C ASN A 267 -13.57 -25.69 -5.62
N MET A 268 -13.37 -24.51 -5.04
CA MET A 268 -14.18 -23.33 -5.36
C MET A 268 -13.29 -22.12 -5.63
N TYR A 269 -13.33 -21.62 -6.87
CA TYR A 269 -12.70 -20.37 -7.31
C TYR A 269 -13.44 -19.12 -6.80
N ARG A 270 -14.31 -19.27 -5.80
CA ARG A 270 -15.09 -18.21 -5.18
C ARG A 270 -14.81 -18.15 -3.69
N PHE A 271 -14.60 -16.94 -3.21
CA PHE A 271 -14.19 -16.64 -1.84
C PHE A 271 -15.17 -15.64 -1.23
N ASP A 272 -15.37 -15.74 0.08
CA ASP A 272 -15.97 -14.63 0.83
C ASP A 272 -15.05 -13.39 0.72
N VAL A 273 -15.61 -12.20 0.81
CA VAL A 273 -14.82 -10.96 0.97
C VAL A 273 -14.17 -10.92 2.35
N ASN A 274 -12.97 -10.35 2.46
CA ASN A 274 -12.27 -10.29 3.74
C ASN A 274 -12.85 -9.18 4.64
N PRO A 275 -13.33 -9.50 5.85
CA PRO A 275 -14.04 -8.54 6.69
C PRO A 275 -13.21 -7.39 7.26
N ASP A 276 -11.88 -7.51 7.23
CA ASP A 276 -10.96 -6.55 7.84
C ASP A 276 -10.51 -5.46 6.87
N HIS A 277 -10.96 -5.53 5.61
CA HIS A 277 -10.80 -4.42 4.66
C HIS A 277 -11.68 -3.25 5.06
N THR A 278 -11.25 -2.03 4.71
CA THR A 278 -11.99 -0.80 5.02
C THR A 278 -12.93 -0.39 3.89
N HIS A 279 -12.53 -0.67 2.66
CA HIS A 279 -13.22 -0.23 1.45
C HIS A 279 -13.15 -1.31 0.37
N PHE A 280 -14.21 -1.47 -0.42
CA PHE A 280 -14.26 -2.35 -1.57
C PHE A 280 -14.62 -1.62 -2.85
N ILE A 281 -13.89 -1.93 -3.92
CA ILE A 281 -14.20 -1.56 -5.30
C ILE A 281 -14.53 -2.85 -6.04
N ILE A 282 -15.79 -3.06 -6.37
CA ILE A 282 -16.26 -4.29 -7.01
C ILE A 282 -16.37 -4.06 -8.51
N TYR A 283 -15.74 -4.96 -9.25
CA TYR A 283 -15.77 -5.05 -10.70
C TYR A 283 -16.75 -6.16 -11.11
N ASP A 284 -17.87 -5.77 -11.72
CA ASP A 284 -18.92 -6.69 -12.19
C ASP A 284 -18.99 -6.67 -13.73
N ASP A 285 -18.38 -7.67 -14.36
CA ASP A 285 -18.45 -7.86 -15.82
C ASP A 285 -19.77 -8.55 -16.18
N LEU A 286 -20.74 -7.74 -16.59
CA LEU A 286 -22.06 -8.23 -17.03
C LEU A 286 -22.00 -9.07 -18.30
N SER A 287 -20.84 -9.29 -18.93
CA SER A 287 -20.72 -10.15 -20.11
C SER A 287 -20.99 -11.64 -19.82
N ASN A 288 -21.06 -12.06 -18.55
CA ASN A 288 -21.21 -13.44 -18.15
C ASN A 288 -22.59 -13.79 -17.54
N THR A 289 -23.61 -12.95 -17.70
CA THR A 289 -24.98 -13.28 -17.25
C THR A 289 -25.65 -14.30 -18.20
N SER A 290 -25.17 -15.53 -18.17
CA SER A 290 -26.05 -16.70 -18.21
C SER A 290 -25.93 -17.33 -16.83
N ASP A 291 -27.05 -17.43 -16.10
CA ASP A 291 -27.17 -18.01 -14.76
C ASP A 291 -26.87 -19.53 -14.68
N THR A 292 -25.85 -19.99 -15.40
CA THR A 292 -25.28 -21.32 -15.21
C THR A 292 -23.93 -21.15 -14.52
N GLY A 293 -23.79 -21.73 -13.33
CA GLY A 293 -22.57 -21.75 -12.53
C GLY A 293 -21.45 -22.57 -13.16
N GLY A 294 -21.14 -22.33 -14.44
CA GLY A 294 -20.04 -22.90 -15.18
C GLY A 294 -18.91 -21.89 -15.30
N PHE A 295 -17.70 -22.31 -14.94
CA PHE A 295 -16.45 -21.68 -15.32
C PHE A 295 -16.41 -21.62 -16.86
N SER A 296 -16.78 -20.48 -17.44
CA SER A 296 -16.65 -20.29 -18.89
C SER A 296 -15.16 -20.29 -19.21
N SER A 297 -14.79 -21.25 -20.05
CA SER A 297 -13.47 -21.41 -20.62
C SER A 297 -12.88 -20.08 -21.08
N LEU A 298 -11.56 -19.95 -20.87
CA LEU A 298 -10.65 -18.92 -21.35
C LEU A 298 -10.61 -18.74 -22.88
N THR A 299 -11.70 -18.92 -23.63
CA THR A 299 -11.68 -19.00 -25.09
C THR A 299 -12.58 -18.04 -25.85
N ASN A 300 -13.26 -17.09 -25.20
CA ASN A 300 -13.93 -16.01 -25.91
C ASN A 300 -13.44 -14.66 -25.43
N ILE A 301 -12.23 -14.29 -25.88
CA ILE A 301 -11.74 -12.91 -25.78
C ILE A 301 -12.58 -12.08 -26.76
N ASN A 302 -13.69 -11.55 -26.25
CA ASN A 302 -14.28 -10.37 -26.84
C ASN A 302 -13.26 -9.24 -26.62
N LEU A 303 -12.61 -8.76 -27.68
CA LEU A 303 -11.51 -7.79 -27.60
C LEU A 303 -11.90 -6.48 -26.88
N ASP A 304 -13.21 -6.23 -26.75
CA ASP A 304 -13.81 -5.05 -26.13
C ASP A 304 -14.15 -5.19 -24.63
N SER A 305 -14.01 -6.37 -24.00
CA SER A 305 -14.22 -6.49 -22.54
C SER A 305 -12.95 -6.14 -21.77
N LEU A 306 -13.06 -5.17 -20.85
CA LEU A 306 -11.96 -4.75 -19.99
C LEU A 306 -11.68 -5.84 -18.95
N SER A 307 -10.63 -6.65 -19.13
CA SER A 307 -10.27 -7.69 -18.15
C SER A 307 -10.03 -7.09 -16.75
N TYR A 308 -10.28 -7.88 -15.70
CA TYR A 308 -10.09 -7.46 -14.31
C TYR A 308 -8.70 -6.86 -14.05
N ASP A 309 -7.64 -7.45 -14.59
CA ASP A 309 -6.27 -6.94 -14.42
C ASP A 309 -6.09 -5.55 -15.06
N ARG A 310 -6.66 -5.34 -16.26
CA ARG A 310 -6.66 -4.03 -16.92
C ARG A 310 -7.49 -3.00 -16.14
N PHE A 311 -8.62 -3.42 -15.58
CA PHE A 311 -9.44 -2.57 -14.71
C PHE A 311 -8.66 -2.16 -13.46
N ARG A 312 -8.05 -3.13 -12.76
CA ARG A 312 -7.23 -2.90 -11.56
C ARG A 312 -6.08 -1.94 -11.86
N ASP A 313 -5.31 -2.19 -12.91
CA ASP A 313 -4.20 -1.33 -13.34
C ASP A 313 -4.66 0.11 -13.62
N ARG A 314 -5.84 0.26 -14.22
CA ARG A 314 -6.41 1.57 -14.53
C ARG A 314 -6.84 2.31 -13.27
N ILE A 315 -7.51 1.64 -12.33
CA ILE A 315 -7.92 2.22 -11.05
C ILE A 315 -6.68 2.65 -10.27
N GLU A 316 -5.71 1.76 -10.07
CA GLU A 316 -4.47 2.05 -9.37
C GLU A 316 -3.76 3.28 -9.99
N SER A 317 -3.66 3.34 -11.32
CA SER A 317 -3.09 4.51 -12.01
C SER A 317 -3.85 5.81 -11.74
N LEU A 318 -5.17 5.76 -11.63
CA LEU A 318 -5.99 6.95 -11.36
C LEU A 318 -5.85 7.42 -9.92
N LEU A 319 -5.72 6.50 -8.97
CA LEU A 319 -5.50 6.82 -7.56
C LEU A 319 -4.18 7.57 -7.33
N THR A 320 -3.15 7.37 -8.16
CA THR A 320 -1.91 8.16 -8.08
C THR A 320 -2.08 9.63 -8.45
N ARG A 321 -3.15 10.00 -9.17
CA ARG A 321 -3.36 11.39 -9.59
C ARG A 321 -3.86 12.18 -8.38
N SER A 322 -3.21 13.31 -8.11
CA SER A 322 -3.62 14.19 -7.01
C SER A 322 -5.12 14.49 -7.09
N LEU A 323 -5.83 14.38 -5.98
CA LEU A 323 -7.25 14.74 -5.92
C LEU A 323 -7.49 16.24 -6.22
N SER A 324 -6.46 17.09 -6.11
CA SER A 324 -6.47 18.51 -6.52
C SER A 324 -6.35 18.72 -8.04
N TYR A 325 -5.76 17.77 -8.79
CA TYR A 325 -5.72 17.78 -10.25
C TYR A 325 -7.14 17.89 -10.86
N TYR A 326 -8.11 17.26 -10.21
CA TYR A 326 -9.51 17.25 -10.66
C TYR A 326 -10.28 18.54 -10.33
N ASN A 327 -9.76 19.38 -9.44
CA ASN A 327 -10.32 20.70 -9.12
C ASN A 327 -9.84 21.77 -10.11
N LYS A 328 -8.61 21.67 -10.65
CA LYS A 328 -8.01 22.71 -11.50
C LYS A 328 -8.69 22.87 -12.87
N LYS A 329 -9.18 21.77 -13.47
CA LYS A 329 -10.02 21.83 -14.68
C LYS A 329 -11.32 22.64 -14.50
N LYS A 330 -11.73 22.90 -13.25
CA LYS A 330 -12.88 23.75 -12.90
C LYS A 330 -12.52 25.24 -12.88
N VAL A 331 -11.26 25.59 -12.63
CA VAL A 331 -10.77 26.99 -12.49
C VAL A 331 -10.23 27.55 -13.80
N GLU A 332 -9.52 26.74 -14.60
CA GLU A 332 -9.01 27.18 -15.91
C GLU A 332 -10.14 27.46 -16.93
N LYS A 333 -11.33 26.88 -16.71
CA LYS A 333 -12.51 27.10 -17.57
C LYS A 333 -13.37 28.30 -17.13
N SER A 334 -13.04 28.97 -16.01
CA SER A 334 -13.81 30.08 -15.45
C SER A 334 -13.06 31.43 -15.44
N VAL A 335 -11.84 31.51 -15.98
CA VAL A 335 -10.99 32.72 -15.92
C VAL A 335 -10.53 33.18 -17.32
N SER A 336 -11.21 32.78 -18.40
CA SER A 336 -10.86 33.24 -19.75
C SER A 336 -11.55 34.55 -20.19
N ASP A 337 -12.22 35.27 -19.29
CA ASP A 337 -12.85 36.56 -19.59
C ASP A 337 -12.63 37.57 -18.44
N ALA A 338 -11.40 38.08 -18.27
CA ALA A 338 -11.12 39.37 -17.63
C ALA A 338 -9.66 39.79 -17.88
N SER A 339 -9.49 41.07 -18.19
CA SER A 339 -8.30 41.79 -18.64
C SER A 339 -7.07 41.73 -17.72
N ASP A 340 -5.92 41.94 -18.36
CA ASP A 340 -4.62 42.28 -17.78
C ASP A 340 -4.69 43.48 -16.81
N ASP A 341 -4.31 43.28 -15.55
CA ASP A 341 -3.20 43.96 -14.87
C ASP A 341 -3.08 43.47 -13.41
N ASP A 342 -1.90 43.66 -12.83
CA ASP A 342 -1.46 43.40 -11.45
C ASP A 342 -0.84 42.01 -11.13
N ASN A 343 0.50 42.02 -11.22
CA ASN A 343 1.44 41.11 -10.60
C ASN A 343 1.46 41.30 -9.07
N GLU A 344 1.12 40.27 -8.29
CA GLU A 344 1.94 39.74 -7.18
C GLU A 344 1.17 38.61 -6.46
N LEU A 345 1.90 37.60 -5.98
CA LEU A 345 1.42 36.47 -5.17
C LEU A 345 0.49 35.44 -5.84
N LYS A 346 1.01 34.71 -6.83
CA LYS A 346 0.58 33.32 -7.07
C LYS A 346 1.78 32.40 -6.87
N ASN A 347 1.98 31.92 -5.64
CA ASN A 347 2.92 30.83 -5.34
C ASN A 347 2.52 29.56 -6.13
N PRO A 348 3.24 29.14 -7.19
CA PRO A 348 2.81 28.05 -8.05
C PRO A 348 3.46 26.71 -7.65
N ILE A 349 3.61 26.42 -6.35
CA ILE A 349 4.49 25.32 -5.88
C ILE A 349 3.74 24.08 -5.33
N ILE A 350 2.41 24.10 -5.16
CA ILE A 350 1.71 22.97 -4.49
C ILE A 350 0.90 22.03 -5.42
N GLU A 351 0.54 22.37 -6.66
CA GLU A 351 -0.56 21.64 -7.33
C GLU A 351 -0.24 20.94 -8.65
N ASN A 352 0.73 20.03 -8.63
CA ASN A 352 0.77 18.89 -9.56
C ASN A 352 1.43 17.65 -8.91
N ARG A 353 1.03 17.34 -7.66
CA ARG A 353 1.64 16.26 -6.87
C ARG A 353 1.01 14.91 -7.23
N GLN A 354 1.67 14.12 -8.06
CA GLN A 354 1.36 12.70 -8.20
C GLN A 354 1.72 11.99 -6.89
N ILE A 355 0.80 11.18 -6.37
CA ILE A 355 1.01 10.36 -5.19
C ILE A 355 1.92 9.20 -5.61
N PRO A 356 3.06 8.98 -4.92
CA PRO A 356 3.96 7.88 -5.22
C PRO A 356 3.28 6.52 -5.01
N MET A 357 3.65 5.56 -5.86
CA MET A 357 3.20 4.18 -5.80
C MET A 357 4.41 3.26 -5.70
N VAL A 358 4.35 2.30 -4.79
CA VAL A 358 5.36 1.24 -4.67
C VAL A 358 4.62 -0.10 -4.60
N CYS A 359 4.90 -1.00 -5.53
CA CYS A 359 4.24 -2.30 -5.58
C CYS A 359 5.00 -3.32 -4.73
N LEU A 360 4.25 -4.10 -3.94
CA LEU A 360 4.77 -5.19 -3.14
C LEU A 360 4.32 -6.52 -3.73
N VAL A 361 5.27 -7.39 -4.06
CA VAL A 361 5.01 -8.71 -4.63
C VAL A 361 5.30 -9.76 -3.59
N ILE A 362 4.29 -10.56 -3.32
CA ILE A 362 4.36 -11.66 -2.37
C ILE A 362 3.77 -12.88 -3.04
N ARG A 363 4.61 -13.89 -3.25
CA ARG A 363 4.26 -15.05 -4.06
C ARG A 363 3.88 -14.65 -5.48
N GLY A 364 2.63 -14.88 -5.88
CA GLY A 364 2.14 -14.61 -7.23
C GLY A 364 1.80 -15.87 -8.02
N ASP A 365 0.94 -15.68 -8.99
CA ASP A 365 0.53 -16.62 -10.04
C ASP A 365 0.99 -16.11 -11.42
N LEU A 366 0.59 -16.78 -12.51
CA LEU A 366 0.99 -16.38 -13.86
C LEU A 366 0.54 -14.95 -14.22
N ASN A 367 -0.68 -14.56 -13.84
CA ASN A 367 -1.19 -13.21 -14.05
C ASN A 367 -0.39 -12.16 -13.26
N SER A 368 0.18 -12.54 -12.11
CA SER A 368 1.07 -11.68 -11.34
C SER A 368 2.33 -11.31 -12.14
N ILE A 369 2.84 -12.17 -13.02
CA ILE A 369 3.98 -11.84 -13.90
C ILE A 369 3.62 -10.69 -14.84
N ASP A 370 2.43 -10.76 -15.44
CA ASP A 370 1.92 -9.72 -16.35
C ASP A 370 1.73 -8.38 -15.62
N ALA A 371 1.19 -8.44 -14.40
CA ALA A 371 1.04 -7.26 -13.55
C ALA A 371 2.40 -6.64 -13.22
N ILE A 372 3.40 -7.43 -12.84
CA ILE A 372 4.75 -6.95 -12.51
C ILE A 372 5.42 -6.31 -13.73
N ASP A 373 5.37 -6.97 -14.89
CA ASP A 373 5.92 -6.43 -16.15
C ASP A 373 5.27 -5.08 -16.50
N SER A 374 3.94 -4.97 -16.40
CA SER A 374 3.19 -3.71 -16.57
C SER A 374 3.69 -2.61 -15.61
N LYS A 375 3.97 -2.92 -14.34
CA LYS A 375 4.49 -1.93 -13.38
C LYS A 375 5.90 -1.46 -13.73
N ILE A 376 6.81 -2.39 -14.07
CA ILE A 376 8.20 -2.08 -14.43
C ILE A 376 8.26 -1.26 -15.72
N GLN A 377 7.44 -1.58 -16.72
CA GLN A 377 7.34 -0.81 -17.95
C GLN A 377 6.88 0.63 -17.72
N ARG A 378 6.06 0.85 -16.68
CA ARG A 378 5.56 2.16 -16.26
C ARG A 378 6.45 2.87 -15.23
N GLU A 379 7.66 2.35 -15.00
CA GLU A 379 8.63 2.94 -14.07
C GLU A 379 8.09 3.04 -12.62
N ILE A 380 7.24 2.09 -12.23
CA ILE A 380 6.74 1.98 -10.86
C ILE A 380 7.66 1.02 -10.10
N PRO A 381 8.23 1.42 -8.94
CA PRO A 381 9.09 0.55 -8.14
C PRO A 381 8.31 -0.68 -7.64
N VAL A 382 8.94 -1.85 -7.81
CA VAL A 382 8.44 -3.16 -7.41
C VAL A 382 9.41 -3.81 -6.43
N ILE A 383 8.87 -4.21 -5.27
CA ILE A 383 9.59 -4.91 -4.21
C ILE A 383 9.14 -6.38 -4.21
N ILE A 384 10.09 -7.30 -4.33
CA ILE A 384 9.84 -8.75 -4.30
C ILE A 384 10.38 -9.32 -2.99
N LEU A 385 9.53 -10.06 -2.26
CA LEU A 385 9.92 -10.75 -1.03
C LEU A 385 10.45 -12.16 -1.34
N LYS A 386 11.77 -12.32 -1.34
CA LYS A 386 12.46 -13.59 -1.66
C LYS A 386 12.35 -14.58 -0.51
N GLY A 387 11.87 -15.79 -0.80
CA GLY A 387 11.54 -16.84 0.15
C GLY A 387 10.05 -16.91 0.48
N SER A 388 9.24 -16.02 -0.09
CA SER A 388 7.77 -16.12 -0.01
C SER A 388 7.21 -17.26 -0.87
N GLY A 389 7.93 -17.67 -1.92
CA GLY A 389 7.55 -18.76 -2.82
C GLY A 389 7.00 -18.29 -4.17
N ALA A 390 6.55 -19.25 -4.99
CA ALA A 390 5.89 -19.04 -6.28
C ALA A 390 6.67 -18.09 -7.22
N VAL A 391 5.99 -17.15 -7.89
CA VAL A 391 6.62 -16.22 -8.85
C VAL A 391 7.72 -15.37 -8.21
N SER A 392 7.52 -14.88 -6.98
CA SER A 392 8.54 -14.09 -6.27
C SER A 392 9.91 -14.78 -6.22
N ASP A 393 9.96 -16.08 -5.91
CA ASP A 393 11.23 -16.81 -5.81
C ASP A 393 11.85 -17.10 -7.18
N ILE A 394 11.04 -17.22 -8.23
CA ILE A 394 11.54 -17.44 -9.60
C ILE A 394 12.16 -16.15 -10.13
N ILE A 395 11.51 -15.00 -9.93
CA ILE A 395 12.08 -13.70 -10.32
C ILE A 395 13.32 -13.38 -9.48
N ALA A 396 13.28 -13.62 -8.17
CA ALA A 396 14.44 -13.42 -7.30
C ALA A 396 15.64 -14.29 -7.72
N PHE A 397 15.40 -15.56 -8.07
CA PHE A 397 16.43 -16.42 -8.65
C PHE A 397 17.01 -15.82 -9.94
N ALA A 398 16.16 -15.43 -10.90
CA ALA A 398 16.64 -14.84 -12.15
C ALA A 398 17.41 -13.52 -11.93
N TYR A 399 17.01 -12.73 -10.94
CA TYR A 399 17.69 -11.50 -10.54
C TYR A 399 19.10 -11.74 -10.00
N ASP A 400 19.25 -12.72 -9.09
CA ASP A 400 20.56 -13.04 -8.52
C ASP A 400 21.52 -13.58 -9.60
N GLU A 401 21.04 -14.51 -10.43
CA GLU A 401 21.82 -15.14 -11.50
C GLU A 401 22.32 -14.12 -12.55
N LEU A 402 21.48 -13.17 -12.96
CA LEU A 402 21.86 -12.12 -13.92
C LEU A 402 22.79 -11.06 -13.32
N ASN A 403 22.75 -10.85 -12.00
CA ASN A 403 23.68 -9.93 -11.33
C ASN A 403 25.05 -10.55 -11.12
N GLU A 404 25.11 -11.85 -10.83
CA GLU A 404 26.37 -12.59 -10.67
C GLU A 404 27.04 -12.89 -12.01
N ASN A 405 26.26 -13.26 -13.04
CA ASN A 405 26.77 -13.67 -14.35
C ASN A 405 26.17 -12.80 -15.47
N LYS A 406 27.00 -11.94 -16.08
CA LYS A 406 26.60 -11.04 -17.17
C LYS A 406 26.83 -11.62 -18.58
N ASP A 407 27.22 -12.89 -18.66
CA ASP A 407 27.53 -13.54 -19.92
C ASP A 407 26.24 -13.93 -20.67
N SER A 408 26.16 -13.58 -21.96
CA SER A 408 25.02 -13.89 -22.80
C SER A 408 24.90 -15.40 -23.05
N ASP A 409 26.02 -16.13 -23.08
CA ASP A 409 26.01 -17.58 -23.28
C ASP A 409 25.42 -18.29 -22.06
N TYR A 410 25.74 -17.81 -20.85
CA TYR A 410 25.17 -18.31 -19.59
C TYR A 410 23.64 -18.13 -19.54
N GLU A 411 23.14 -17.00 -20.03
CA GLU A 411 21.71 -16.72 -20.07
C GLU A 411 20.95 -17.74 -20.92
N GLU A 412 21.45 -18.05 -22.11
CA GLU A 412 20.85 -19.03 -23.01
C GLU A 412 21.04 -20.47 -22.51
N SER A 413 22.26 -20.84 -22.10
CA SER A 413 22.60 -22.23 -21.81
C SER A 413 22.09 -22.73 -20.46
N TYR A 414 22.01 -21.85 -19.46
CA TYR A 414 21.68 -22.24 -18.07
C TYR A 414 20.43 -21.55 -17.56
N LEU A 415 20.40 -20.20 -17.60
CA LEU A 415 19.35 -19.45 -16.91
C LEU A 415 17.97 -19.72 -17.51
N ARG A 416 17.83 -19.64 -18.84
CA ARG A 416 16.56 -19.90 -19.53
C ARG A 416 16.00 -21.30 -19.23
N PRO A 417 16.77 -22.40 -19.38
CA PRO A 417 16.33 -23.73 -18.99
C PRO A 417 15.92 -23.84 -17.52
N GLU A 418 16.69 -23.27 -16.58
CA GLU A 418 16.39 -23.36 -15.15
C GLU A 418 15.15 -22.54 -14.75
N VAL A 419 14.93 -21.37 -15.34
CA VAL A 419 13.69 -20.60 -15.16
C VAL A 419 12.49 -21.38 -15.69
N CYS A 420 12.57 -21.98 -16.88
CA CYS A 420 11.52 -22.85 -17.43
C CYS A 420 11.19 -24.01 -16.50
N LYS A 421 12.21 -24.67 -15.97
CA LYS A 421 12.07 -25.80 -15.04
C LYS A 421 11.42 -25.37 -13.73
N LYS A 422 11.80 -24.21 -13.15
CA LYS A 422 11.17 -23.67 -11.94
C LYS A 422 9.71 -23.29 -12.18
N LEU A 423 9.39 -22.69 -13.34
CA LEU A 423 8.02 -22.39 -13.75
C LEU A 423 7.18 -23.66 -13.86
N LEU A 424 7.68 -24.70 -14.55
CA LEU A 424 6.99 -25.99 -14.68
C LEU A 424 6.75 -26.66 -13.32
N ASN A 425 7.76 -26.69 -12.45
CA ASN A 425 7.63 -27.28 -11.12
C ASN A 425 6.57 -26.56 -10.26
N GLN A 426 6.42 -25.25 -10.45
CA GLN A 426 5.49 -24.44 -9.68
C GLN A 426 4.07 -24.46 -10.25
N PHE A 427 3.93 -24.44 -11.58
CA PHE A 427 2.67 -24.28 -12.33
C PHE A 427 2.45 -25.43 -13.32
N ASN A 428 2.71 -26.66 -12.88
CA ASN A 428 2.71 -27.85 -13.73
C ASN A 428 1.38 -28.04 -14.46
N ASP A 429 0.25 -27.91 -13.76
CA ASP A 429 -1.07 -28.16 -14.33
C ASP A 429 -1.43 -27.17 -15.45
N GLU A 430 -0.93 -25.93 -15.36
CA GLU A 430 -1.19 -24.83 -16.28
C GLU A 430 -0.20 -24.82 -17.47
N LEU A 431 1.06 -25.20 -17.25
CA LEU A 431 2.15 -25.02 -18.22
C LEU A 431 2.66 -26.31 -18.88
N ASN A 432 2.38 -27.50 -18.35
CA ASN A 432 2.93 -28.76 -18.86
C ASN A 432 2.51 -29.04 -20.32
N LYS A 433 1.30 -28.61 -20.70
CA LYS A 433 0.74 -28.85 -22.05
C LYS A 433 1.04 -27.75 -23.07
N ASN A 434 1.60 -26.61 -22.65
CA ASN A 434 1.75 -25.45 -23.53
C ASN A 434 3.15 -24.81 -23.42
N GLU A 435 4.06 -25.30 -24.27
CA GLU A 435 5.42 -24.81 -24.36
C GLU A 435 5.50 -23.34 -24.76
N VAL A 436 4.62 -22.88 -25.66
CA VAL A 436 4.61 -21.48 -26.13
C VAL A 436 4.32 -20.54 -24.95
N ILE A 437 3.29 -20.85 -24.15
CA ILE A 437 2.95 -20.06 -22.96
C ILE A 437 4.07 -20.10 -21.91
N ARG A 438 4.70 -21.27 -21.72
CA ARG A 438 5.84 -21.41 -20.81
C ARG A 438 7.03 -20.54 -21.22
N ASN A 439 7.39 -20.57 -22.50
CA ASN A 439 8.47 -19.76 -23.05
C ASN A 439 8.15 -18.26 -22.95
N HIS A 440 6.91 -17.88 -23.23
CA HIS A 440 6.41 -16.52 -23.05
C HIS A 440 6.58 -16.01 -21.62
N TYR A 441 6.17 -16.77 -20.60
CA TYR A 441 6.33 -16.36 -19.20
C TYR A 441 7.79 -16.38 -18.74
N ARG A 442 8.62 -17.31 -19.24
CA ARG A 442 10.07 -17.28 -19.02
C ARG A 442 10.66 -15.96 -19.55
N ASP A 443 10.36 -15.62 -20.80
CA ASP A 443 10.92 -14.43 -21.45
C ASP A 443 10.43 -13.14 -20.78
N LYS A 444 9.19 -13.13 -20.29
CA LYS A 444 8.68 -12.03 -19.44
C LYS A 444 9.43 -11.89 -18.13
N ILE A 445 9.72 -12.99 -17.42
CA ILE A 445 10.52 -12.94 -16.17
C ILE A 445 11.91 -12.35 -16.45
N LEU A 446 12.55 -12.77 -17.53
CA LEU A 446 13.86 -12.22 -17.91
C LEU A 446 13.76 -10.74 -18.30
N SER A 447 12.71 -10.35 -19.04
CA SER A 447 12.41 -8.95 -19.33
C SER A 447 12.23 -8.12 -18.07
N ILE A 448 11.48 -8.60 -17.07
CA ILE A 448 11.27 -7.92 -15.78
C ILE A 448 12.61 -7.63 -15.10
N VAL A 449 13.49 -8.63 -15.02
CA VAL A 449 14.80 -8.48 -14.37
C VAL A 449 15.68 -7.49 -15.14
N LYS A 450 15.77 -7.63 -16.47
CA LYS A 450 16.56 -6.74 -17.34
C LYS A 450 16.07 -5.30 -17.29
N ASN A 451 14.76 -5.10 -17.29
CA ASN A 451 14.13 -3.78 -17.21
C ASN A 451 14.00 -3.24 -15.78
N GLY A 452 14.42 -4.01 -14.78
CA GLY A 452 14.36 -3.64 -13.36
C GLY A 452 15.29 -2.50 -12.98
N SER A 453 16.20 -2.07 -13.86
CA SER A 453 16.99 -0.85 -13.72
C SER A 453 17.13 -0.17 -15.08
N LYS A 454 16.81 1.12 -15.16
CA LYS A 454 16.90 1.92 -16.40
C LYS A 454 17.45 3.29 -16.04
N GLY A 455 18.37 3.84 -16.84
CA GLY A 455 18.84 5.23 -16.67
C GLY A 455 19.59 5.54 -15.36
N GLY A 456 20.00 4.52 -14.60
CA GLY A 456 20.57 4.68 -13.26
C GLY A 456 19.53 4.62 -12.14
N GLN A 457 18.22 4.61 -12.47
CA GLN A 457 17.14 4.33 -11.54
C GLN A 457 16.93 2.83 -11.36
N LYS A 458 16.57 2.43 -10.13
CA LYS A 458 16.24 1.04 -9.78
C LYS A 458 14.74 0.91 -9.53
N PHE A 459 14.08 0.10 -10.36
CA PHE A 459 12.65 -0.19 -10.28
C PHE A 459 12.35 -1.58 -9.71
N LEU A 460 13.34 -2.48 -9.65
CA LEU A 460 13.19 -3.81 -9.07
C LEU A 460 14.09 -3.96 -7.84
N THR A 461 13.48 -4.23 -6.69
CA THR A 461 14.18 -4.49 -5.43
C THR A 461 13.84 -5.88 -4.92
N ILE A 462 14.85 -6.73 -4.76
CA ILE A 462 14.71 -8.04 -4.12
C ILE A 462 15.06 -7.91 -2.64
N VAL A 463 14.13 -8.27 -1.77
CA VAL A 463 14.36 -8.33 -0.33
C VAL A 463 14.69 -9.76 0.05
N ASP A 464 15.95 -10.01 0.41
CA ASP A 464 16.45 -11.30 0.91
C ASP A 464 16.63 -11.24 2.43
N THR A 465 16.30 -12.33 3.10
CA THR A 465 16.37 -12.48 4.57
C THR A 465 17.53 -13.37 5.03
N LYS A 466 18.40 -13.81 4.09
CA LYS A 466 19.56 -14.65 4.41
C LYS A 466 20.72 -13.89 5.08
N GLY A 467 20.73 -12.56 5.06
CA GLY A 467 21.78 -11.73 5.66
C GLY A 467 21.53 -11.38 7.15
N LEU A 468 22.61 -11.18 7.91
CA LEU A 468 22.53 -10.68 9.28
C LEU A 468 21.88 -9.28 9.28
N GLY A 469 20.76 -9.14 10.01
CA GLY A 469 20.05 -7.86 10.16
C GLY A 469 19.03 -7.54 9.06
N PHE A 470 18.85 -8.41 8.06
CA PHE A 470 17.83 -8.23 7.02
C PHE A 470 16.65 -9.15 7.27
N ASP A 471 15.50 -8.58 7.59
CA ASP A 471 14.24 -9.30 7.58
C ASP A 471 13.08 -8.44 7.09
N TYR A 472 11.90 -9.04 6.93
CA TYR A 472 10.73 -8.31 6.45
C TYR A 472 10.15 -7.32 7.46
N THR A 473 10.61 -7.28 8.71
CA THR A 473 10.11 -6.31 9.69
C THR A 473 10.49 -4.88 9.34
N ASP A 474 11.52 -4.70 8.52
CA ASP A 474 11.98 -3.41 7.99
C ASP A 474 11.34 -3.05 6.63
N LEU A 475 10.11 -3.53 6.38
CA LEU A 475 9.38 -3.24 5.14
C LEU A 475 9.21 -1.73 4.88
N ASP A 476 9.08 -0.94 5.94
CA ASP A 476 9.09 0.51 5.86
C ASP A 476 10.37 1.04 5.18
N LYS A 477 11.54 0.58 5.60
CA LYS A 477 12.81 0.99 5.00
C LYS A 477 12.90 0.58 3.53
N TYR A 478 12.46 -0.64 3.17
CA TYR A 478 12.50 -1.09 1.77
C TYR A 478 11.53 -0.31 0.87
N ILE A 479 10.31 0.00 1.35
CA ILE A 479 9.35 0.83 0.63
C ILE A 479 9.95 2.21 0.34
N LEU A 480 10.53 2.84 1.36
CA LEU A 480 11.12 4.17 1.21
C LEU A 480 12.35 4.14 0.30
N THR A 481 13.23 3.14 0.45
CA THR A 481 14.42 2.94 -0.38
C THR A 481 14.05 2.76 -1.85
N ALA A 482 13.11 1.86 -2.15
CA ALA A 482 12.65 1.63 -3.51
C ALA A 482 12.05 2.89 -4.14
N LEU A 483 11.30 3.68 -3.35
CA LEU A 483 10.74 4.93 -3.81
C LEU A 483 11.81 5.99 -4.13
N LEU A 484 12.88 6.09 -3.32
CA LEU A 484 13.97 7.05 -3.57
C LEU A 484 14.81 6.63 -4.77
N GLN A 485 15.15 5.34 -4.88
CA GLN A 485 16.00 4.81 -5.95
C GLN A 485 15.31 4.77 -7.32
N SER A 486 13.98 4.76 -7.36
CA SER A 486 13.22 4.79 -8.62
C SER A 486 13.00 6.21 -9.16
N GLN A 487 13.29 7.25 -8.36
CA GLN A 487 13.03 8.62 -8.76
C GLN A 487 14.09 9.14 -9.73
N THR A 488 13.63 9.81 -10.79
CA THR A 488 14.52 10.59 -11.66
C THR A 488 15.08 11.79 -10.90
N GLN A 489 16.39 11.99 -10.97
CA GLN A 489 17.04 13.16 -10.39
C GLN A 489 16.74 14.39 -11.23
N LEU A 490 15.87 15.25 -10.71
CA LEU A 490 15.58 16.54 -11.33
C LEU A 490 16.64 17.57 -10.93
N SER A 491 16.89 18.55 -11.80
CA SER A 491 17.83 19.64 -11.55
C SER A 491 17.11 20.97 -11.31
N GLY A 492 17.86 21.98 -10.84
CA GLY A 492 17.33 23.32 -10.59
C GLY A 492 16.24 23.38 -9.51
N LYS A 493 15.22 24.23 -9.71
CA LYS A 493 14.14 24.43 -8.71
C LYS A 493 13.33 23.17 -8.44
N GLN A 494 13.11 22.33 -9.46
CA GLN A 494 12.36 21.08 -9.32
C GLN A 494 13.16 20.04 -8.53
N GLY A 495 14.47 19.96 -8.76
CA GLY A 495 15.39 19.13 -7.96
C GLY A 495 15.35 19.49 -6.48
N LYS A 496 15.49 20.79 -6.14
CA LYS A 496 15.39 21.26 -4.75
C LYS A 496 14.06 20.90 -4.08
N ALA A 497 12.94 21.06 -4.80
CA ALA A 497 11.62 20.72 -4.29
C ALA A 497 11.42 19.20 -4.10
N GLN A 498 11.98 18.38 -4.99
CA GLN A 498 11.96 16.92 -4.86
C GLN A 498 12.76 16.46 -3.64
N LEU A 499 13.94 17.03 -3.48
CA LEU A 499 14.86 16.76 -2.38
C LEU A 499 14.31 17.13 -1.02
N GLU A 500 13.74 18.33 -0.88
CA GLU A 500 13.02 18.74 0.33
C GLU A 500 11.89 17.77 0.66
N ARG A 501 11.18 17.28 -0.38
CA ARG A 501 10.10 16.31 -0.21
C ARG A 501 10.62 14.95 0.26
N ASN A 502 11.74 14.48 -0.29
CA ASN A 502 12.39 13.23 0.10
C ASN A 502 12.92 13.33 1.54
N LEU A 503 13.54 14.45 1.89
CA LEU A 503 14.10 14.67 3.23
C LEU A 503 13.00 14.76 4.29
N LYS A 504 11.90 15.44 3.97
CA LYS A 504 10.70 15.43 4.82
C LYS A 504 10.15 14.02 5.02
N LEU A 505 10.12 13.21 3.96
CA LEU A 505 9.63 11.83 4.05
C LEU A 505 10.55 10.95 4.90
N THR A 506 11.88 11.04 4.72
CA THR A 506 12.84 10.31 5.54
C THR A 506 12.79 10.73 7.00
N LEU A 507 12.56 12.03 7.27
CA LEU A 507 12.35 12.55 8.62
C LEU A 507 11.03 12.05 9.22
N ASP A 508 9.93 12.07 8.46
CA ASP A 508 8.64 11.52 8.91
C ASP A 508 8.79 10.05 9.33
N TRP A 509 9.62 9.27 8.62
CA TRP A 509 9.76 7.82 8.83
C TRP A 509 10.85 7.42 9.83
N ASN A 510 11.65 8.38 10.29
CA ASN A 510 12.83 8.16 11.12
C ASN A 510 13.89 7.24 10.46
N CYS A 511 14.30 7.54 9.22
CA CYS A 511 15.36 6.82 8.51
C CYS A 511 16.58 7.72 8.21
N PRO A 512 17.44 8.06 9.20
CA PRO A 512 18.56 8.97 9.00
C PRO A 512 19.66 8.38 8.11
N ALA A 513 19.98 7.09 8.27
CA ALA A 513 20.95 6.41 7.41
C ALA A 513 20.55 6.44 5.92
N LEU A 514 19.24 6.34 5.64
CA LEU A 514 18.72 6.44 4.27
C LEU A 514 18.80 7.88 3.74
N ALA A 515 18.54 8.87 4.58
CA ALA A 515 18.74 10.27 4.20
C ALA A 515 20.22 10.55 3.89
N LEU A 516 21.15 10.07 4.72
CA LEU A 516 22.59 10.25 4.47
C LEU A 516 23.01 9.63 3.13
N SER A 517 22.60 8.39 2.87
CA SER A 517 22.99 7.65 1.67
C SER A 517 22.30 8.11 0.39
N GLU A 518 21.04 8.54 0.42
CA GLU A 518 20.29 8.86 -0.81
C GLU A 518 20.09 10.38 -1.04
N ILE A 519 20.26 11.22 -0.02
CA ILE A 519 19.95 12.66 -0.07
C ILE A 519 21.19 13.54 0.13
N PHE A 520 21.97 13.29 1.19
CA PHE A 520 23.07 14.18 1.59
C PHE A 520 24.36 14.05 0.74
N GLN A 521 24.37 13.21 -0.30
CA GLN A 521 25.58 12.97 -1.10
C GLN A 521 26.02 14.13 -2.01
N ARG A 522 25.25 15.23 -2.15
CA ARG A 522 25.41 16.14 -3.30
C ARG A 522 25.36 17.66 -3.10
N ASP A 523 24.90 18.24 -1.98
CA ASP A 523 24.91 19.71 -1.82
C ASP A 523 25.03 20.14 -0.34
N ASP A 524 25.44 21.40 -0.10
CA ASP A 524 25.32 22.09 1.21
C ASP A 524 23.82 22.33 1.52
N TYR A 525 23.27 21.60 2.48
CA TYR A 525 21.84 21.66 2.83
C TYR A 525 21.58 22.43 4.12
N THR A 526 21.33 23.74 4.00
CA THR A 526 20.86 24.58 5.11
C THR A 526 19.35 24.83 5.00
N ASN A 527 18.51 23.82 5.23
CA ASN A 527 17.06 24.04 5.35
C ASN A 527 16.64 24.12 6.82
N HIS A 528 16.54 25.35 7.34
CA HIS A 528 16.15 25.62 8.72
C HIS A 528 14.78 25.03 9.09
N SER A 529 13.83 24.96 8.15
CA SER A 529 12.48 24.46 8.43
C SER A 529 12.47 22.95 8.67
N ILE A 530 13.27 22.18 7.93
CA ILE A 530 13.34 20.73 8.13
C ILE A 530 14.10 20.40 9.41
N PHE A 531 15.18 21.15 9.69
CA PHE A 531 15.88 21.04 10.96
C PHE A 531 14.95 21.35 12.16
N GLU A 532 14.16 22.41 12.07
CA GLU A 532 13.13 22.75 13.06
C GLU A 532 12.12 21.59 13.26
N ASN A 533 11.66 20.98 12.16
CA ASN A 533 10.78 19.81 12.25
C ASN A 533 11.46 18.60 12.90
N ALA A 534 12.78 18.46 12.78
CA ALA A 534 13.52 17.37 13.43
C ALA A 534 13.58 17.56 14.95
N ILE A 535 13.91 18.77 15.42
CA ILE A 535 13.98 19.07 16.87
C ILE A 535 12.62 19.11 17.56
N LEU A 536 11.53 19.39 16.84
CA LEU A 536 10.18 19.44 17.39
C LEU A 536 9.50 18.09 17.56
N ARG A 537 10.12 16.99 17.11
CA ARG A 537 9.52 15.66 17.11
C ARG A 537 10.33 14.70 17.99
N ARG A 538 9.63 13.83 18.71
CA ARG A 538 10.24 12.75 19.49
C ARG A 538 11.04 11.79 18.60
N ASP A 539 12.06 11.19 19.18
CA ASP A 539 12.88 10.14 18.60
C ASP A 539 13.50 10.59 17.26
N ARG A 540 14.02 11.81 17.19
CA ARG A 540 14.69 12.39 16.00
C ARG A 540 16.10 12.88 16.27
N GLU A 541 16.69 12.45 17.37
CA GLU A 541 18.03 12.82 17.82
C GLU A 541 19.08 12.44 16.77
N GLU A 542 19.01 11.23 16.21
CA GLU A 542 19.90 10.78 15.12
C GLU A 542 19.79 11.64 13.86
N PHE A 543 18.60 12.20 13.57
CA PHE A 543 18.43 13.14 12.46
C PHE A 543 19.04 14.49 12.76
N VAL A 544 18.90 14.97 13.99
CA VAL A 544 19.51 16.23 14.43
C VAL A 544 21.04 16.10 14.33
N GLU A 545 21.61 15.00 14.83
CA GLU A 545 23.03 14.70 14.70
C GLU A 545 23.48 14.66 13.23
N LEU A 546 22.71 13.98 12.37
CA LEU A 546 22.95 13.99 10.93
C LEU A 546 23.00 15.41 10.35
N PHE A 547 22.07 16.31 10.68
CA PHE A 547 22.13 17.68 10.19
C PHE A 547 23.40 18.42 10.66
N LEU A 548 23.81 18.22 11.91
CA LEU A 548 25.02 18.83 12.45
C LEU A 548 26.27 18.33 11.74
N ASP A 549 26.37 17.02 11.50
CA ASP A 549 27.48 16.39 10.77
C ASP A 549 27.56 16.85 9.32
N GLN A 550 26.41 17.14 8.70
CA GLN A 550 26.32 17.67 7.33
C GLN A 550 26.47 19.20 7.26
N GLY A 551 26.97 19.85 8.33
CA GLY A 551 27.36 21.27 8.31
C GLY A 551 26.26 22.26 8.74
N PHE A 552 25.22 21.81 9.45
CA PHE A 552 24.21 22.71 10.00
C PHE A 552 24.75 23.48 11.22
N TYR A 553 24.92 24.80 11.08
CA TYR A 553 25.44 25.65 12.14
C TYR A 553 24.34 26.15 13.08
N ILE A 554 24.24 25.55 14.27
CA ILE A 554 23.26 25.92 15.32
C ILE A 554 23.28 27.43 15.62
N HIS A 555 24.46 28.05 15.73
CA HIS A 555 24.58 29.48 16.05
C HIS A 555 23.96 30.41 14.99
N ARG A 556 23.82 29.95 13.73
CA ARG A 556 23.14 30.70 12.67
C ARG A 556 21.62 30.54 12.73
N TYR A 557 21.15 29.48 13.38
CA TYR A 557 19.73 29.17 13.55
C TYR A 557 19.15 29.72 14.87
N LEU A 558 19.88 29.65 15.99
CA LEU A 558 19.38 30.06 17.31
C LEU A 558 19.34 31.58 17.51
N GLY A 559 18.43 32.26 16.79
CA GLY A 559 18.03 33.63 17.06
C GLY A 559 16.88 33.71 18.08
N ARG A 560 16.69 34.90 18.69
CA ARG A 560 15.61 35.15 19.67
C ARG A 560 14.24 34.69 19.19
N ASN A 561 13.91 34.96 17.93
CA ASN A 561 12.62 34.58 17.34
C ASN A 561 12.49 33.06 17.18
N ASN A 562 13.55 32.38 16.73
CA ASN A 562 13.49 30.93 16.50
C ASN A 562 13.39 30.17 17.82
N ILE A 563 14.12 30.57 18.87
CA ILE A 563 14.01 29.95 20.20
C ILE A 563 12.59 30.13 20.75
N ARG A 564 12.03 31.33 20.63
CA ARG A 564 10.64 31.62 21.02
C ARG A 564 9.65 30.71 20.29
N GLU A 565 9.79 30.57 18.97
CA GLU A 565 8.95 29.69 18.16
C GLU A 565 9.04 28.23 18.60
N LEU A 566 10.23 27.74 18.98
CA LEU A 566 10.40 26.37 19.49
C LEU A 566 9.65 26.13 20.80
N PHE A 567 9.66 27.09 21.73
CA PHE A 567 8.86 27.00 22.95
C PHE A 567 7.35 27.02 22.66
N ILE A 568 6.91 27.84 21.69
CA ILE A 568 5.50 27.90 21.27
C ILE A 568 5.04 26.59 20.63
N LYS A 569 5.92 25.96 19.86
CA LYS A 569 5.66 24.70 19.12
C LYS A 569 6.02 23.45 19.91
N ALA A 570 6.40 23.59 21.18
CA ALA A 570 6.71 22.45 22.04
C ALA A 570 5.55 21.46 22.05
N GLU A 571 5.88 20.17 21.96
CA GLU A 571 4.93 19.10 21.69
C GLU A 571 3.77 19.02 22.70
N ASN A 572 4.02 19.37 23.97
CA ASN A 572 3.00 19.43 25.00
C ASN A 572 2.68 20.87 25.37
N ARG A 573 1.95 21.56 24.47
CA ARG A 573 1.52 22.95 24.67
C ARG A 573 0.68 23.12 25.93
N GLU A 574 -0.16 22.16 26.27
CA GLU A 574 -0.98 22.22 27.49
C GLU A 574 -0.15 22.14 28.76
N PHE A 575 0.84 21.24 28.81
CA PHE A 575 1.83 21.20 29.90
C PHE A 575 2.58 22.53 29.99
N PHE A 576 3.05 23.04 28.85
CA PHE A 576 3.80 24.28 28.82
C PHE A 576 2.94 25.47 29.30
N VAL A 577 1.71 25.62 28.83
CA VAL A 577 0.83 26.72 29.28
C VAL A 577 0.42 26.55 30.74
N THR A 578 -0.02 25.36 31.14
CA THR A 578 -0.60 25.13 32.49
C THR A 578 0.46 25.10 33.59
N ILE A 579 1.58 24.42 33.35
CA ILE A 579 2.63 24.25 34.36
C ILE A 579 3.64 25.37 34.27
N ILE A 580 4.16 25.66 33.07
CA ILE A 580 5.25 26.61 32.93
C ILE A 580 4.74 28.05 32.96
N LEU A 581 3.75 28.43 32.12
CA LEU A 581 3.26 29.81 32.07
C LEU A 581 2.37 30.16 33.27
N GLN A 582 1.34 29.37 33.55
CA GLN A 582 0.35 29.72 34.58
C GLN A 582 0.85 29.45 35.99
N ARG A 583 1.47 28.29 36.24
CA ARG A 583 1.81 27.87 37.61
C ARG A 583 3.18 28.38 38.09
N ILE A 584 4.20 28.33 37.24
CA ILE A 584 5.55 28.81 37.60
C ILE A 584 5.65 30.33 37.39
N LEU A 585 5.24 30.83 36.22
CA LEU A 585 5.41 32.26 35.88
C LEU A 585 4.19 33.15 36.20
N GLY A 586 3.05 32.58 36.61
CA GLY A 586 1.85 33.37 36.93
C GLY A 586 1.22 34.08 35.72
N HIS A 587 1.55 33.68 34.49
CA HIS A 587 0.98 34.21 33.26
C HIS A 587 -0.26 33.43 32.84
N PHE A 588 -1.41 34.10 32.83
CA PHE A 588 -2.71 33.50 32.49
C PHE A 588 -3.11 33.64 31.01
N THR A 589 -2.16 34.02 30.15
CA THR A 589 -2.38 34.15 28.69
C THR A 589 -1.85 32.93 27.95
N ASP A 590 -2.52 32.57 26.86
CA ASP A 590 -2.09 31.48 25.97
C ASP A 590 -0.87 31.85 25.10
N ASP A 591 -0.57 33.14 25.00
CA ASP A 591 0.55 33.68 24.24
C ASP A 591 1.81 33.78 25.11
N LEU A 592 2.95 33.45 24.49
CA LEU A 592 4.25 33.58 25.14
C LEU A 592 4.59 35.06 25.34
N PRO A 593 4.88 35.55 26.56
CA PRO A 593 5.27 36.96 26.78
C PRO A 593 6.52 37.34 25.96
N GLU A 594 6.61 38.57 25.44
CA GLU A 594 7.79 39.01 24.65
C GLU A 594 9.11 38.96 25.46
N ASN A 595 8.99 39.10 26.79
CA ASN A 595 10.07 39.00 27.75
C ASN A 595 10.25 37.59 28.34
N PHE A 596 9.58 36.57 27.81
CA PHE A 596 9.73 35.18 28.27
C PHE A 596 11.18 34.70 28.22
N LEU A 597 11.90 34.94 27.12
CA LEU A 597 13.29 34.49 26.98
C LEU A 597 14.26 35.15 27.96
N PRO A 598 14.29 36.50 28.12
CA PRO A 598 15.21 37.14 29.05
C PRO A 598 14.82 36.98 30.54
N ASP A 599 13.52 36.98 30.88
CA ASP A 599 13.08 37.04 32.27
C ASP A 599 12.43 35.72 32.73
N GLY A 600 11.44 35.25 31.98
CA GLY A 600 10.65 34.06 32.35
C GLY A 600 11.46 32.77 32.36
N LEU A 601 12.33 32.55 31.37
CA LEU A 601 13.17 31.36 31.32
C LEU A 601 14.15 31.29 32.50
N ASN A 602 14.71 32.44 32.88
CA ASN A 602 15.62 32.54 34.03
C ASN A 602 14.88 32.26 35.35
N GLU A 603 13.65 32.72 35.49
CA GLU A 603 12.81 32.41 36.65
C GLU A 603 12.46 30.93 36.75
N ILE A 604 12.13 30.27 35.63
CA ILE A 604 11.92 28.82 35.57
C ILE A 604 13.19 28.06 35.97
N LEU A 605 14.34 28.45 35.42
CA LEU A 605 15.62 27.81 35.75
C LEU A 605 15.95 27.98 37.23
N ARG A 606 15.75 29.17 37.80
CA ARG A 606 15.95 29.44 39.22
C ARG A 606 15.04 28.57 40.08
N GLU A 607 13.76 28.48 39.75
CA GLU A 607 12.78 27.70 40.52
C GLU A 607 13.05 26.19 40.47
N LEU A 608 13.44 25.66 39.30
CA LEU A 608 13.63 24.22 39.11
C LEU A 608 15.02 23.72 39.50
N THR A 609 16.05 24.57 39.40
CA THR A 609 17.45 24.16 39.62
C THR A 609 18.07 24.79 40.86
N SER A 610 17.42 25.80 41.46
CA SER A 610 17.99 26.62 42.55
C SER A 610 19.31 27.29 42.18
N ILE A 611 19.60 27.43 40.87
CA ILE A 611 20.77 28.14 40.38
C ILE A 611 20.38 29.62 40.23
N ASP A 612 20.92 30.45 41.11
CA ASP A 612 20.80 31.91 41.02
C ASP A 612 21.74 32.44 39.94
N ASN A 613 21.21 32.54 38.71
CA ASN A 613 21.80 33.11 37.49
C ASN A 613 22.69 32.19 36.63
N MET A 614 22.32 32.10 35.34
CA MET A 614 23.22 31.88 34.20
C MET A 614 23.22 33.11 33.30
#